data_AF-A0A7Y5NU67-F1
#
_entry.id   AF-A0A7Y5NU67-F1
#
_cell.length_a   1.000
_cell.length_b   1.000
_cell.length_c   1.000
_cell.angle_alpha   90.00
_cell.angle_beta   90.00
_cell.angle_gamma   90.00
#
_symmetry.space_group_name_H-M   'P 1'
#
loop_
_entity.id
_entity.type
_entity.pdbx_description
1 polymer ?
#
loop_
_entity_poly.entity_id
_entity_poly.type
_entity_poly.pdbx_seq_one_letter_code
_entity_poly.pdbx_strand_id
1 'polypeptide(L)'
;MAPTAAKPTGTFKDQLGTVAPPLLSLDEYVELRASLSLYGEDDQATLKRFGITSRAANSALKSRFAEYFKREPEAQRRFLDAVGEKVAALRGRNAR
;
A
#
# COMPACT_ATOMS: atom_id res chain seq x y z
N MET A 1 -20.35 -33.58 -28.22
CA MET A 1 -19.88 -32.21 -28.53
C MET A 1 -20.84 -31.21 -27.91
N ALA A 2 -20.40 -30.46 -26.91
CA ALA A 2 -21.08 -29.27 -26.37
C ALA A 2 -20.00 -28.37 -25.74
N PRO A 3 -19.93 -27.07 -26.10
CA PRO A 3 -18.93 -26.16 -25.54
C PRO A 3 -19.45 -25.39 -24.32
N THR A 4 -18.50 -25.04 -23.44
CA THR A 4 -18.43 -23.81 -22.64
C THR A 4 -19.50 -23.53 -21.57
N ALA A 5 -19.04 -23.61 -20.32
CA ALA A 5 -19.42 -22.66 -19.26
C ALA A 5 -18.16 -22.35 -18.43
N ALA A 6 -17.20 -21.65 -19.04
CA ALA A 6 -16.11 -21.03 -18.31
C ALA A 6 -16.69 -19.85 -17.52
N LYS A 7 -16.70 -19.98 -16.19
CA LYS A 7 -17.05 -18.89 -15.28
C LYS A 7 -16.11 -17.71 -15.57
N PRO A 8 -16.60 -16.47 -15.77
CA PRO A 8 -15.73 -15.32 -15.78
C PRO A 8 -15.26 -15.08 -14.35
N THR A 9 -14.18 -15.76 -13.94
CA THR A 9 -13.34 -15.29 -12.85
C THR A 9 -12.70 -14.01 -13.36
N GLY A 10 -13.42 -12.90 -13.18
CA GLY A 10 -12.94 -11.55 -13.46
C GLY A 10 -11.66 -11.34 -12.66
N THR A 11 -10.55 -11.67 -13.29
CA THR A 11 -9.24 -11.33 -12.77
C THR A 11 -9.14 -9.83 -13.03
N PHE A 12 -9.22 -9.03 -11.97
CA PHE A 12 -9.04 -7.58 -11.95
C PHE A 12 -7.64 -7.11 -12.44
N LYS A 13 -7.00 -7.87 -13.33
CA LYS A 13 -5.68 -7.61 -13.90
C LYS A 13 -5.71 -7.09 -15.34
N ASP A 14 -6.85 -7.17 -16.04
CA ASP A 14 -6.87 -6.89 -17.49
C ASP A 14 -7.33 -5.47 -17.88
N GLN A 15 -7.74 -4.64 -16.92
CA GLN A 15 -8.07 -3.25 -17.20
C GLN A 15 -7.15 -2.33 -16.41
N LEU A 16 -6.10 -1.81 -17.08
CA LEU A 16 -5.66 -0.40 -17.03
C LEU A 16 -4.23 -0.24 -17.56
N GLY A 17 -4.11 0.00 -18.86
CA GLY A 17 -3.03 0.82 -19.40
C GLY A 17 -3.29 2.29 -19.04
N THR A 18 -3.10 2.68 -17.79
CA THR A 18 -3.12 4.08 -17.30
C THR A 18 -2.60 4.02 -15.87
N VAL A 19 -1.42 4.60 -15.61
CA VAL A 19 -0.72 4.78 -14.31
C VAL A 19 -1.61 4.53 -13.08
N ALA A 20 -1.89 3.28 -12.77
CA ALA A 20 -2.75 2.93 -11.65
C ALA A 20 -1.88 2.96 -10.39
N PRO A 21 -2.30 3.63 -9.29
CA PRO A 21 -1.56 3.54 -8.05
C PRO A 21 -1.50 2.06 -7.63
N PRO A 22 -0.35 1.59 -7.11
CA PRO A 22 -0.21 0.20 -6.68
C PRO A 22 -1.33 -0.13 -5.69
N LEU A 23 -1.99 -1.27 -5.90
CA LEU A 23 -2.98 -1.81 -4.98
C LEU A 23 -2.23 -2.42 -3.81
N LEU A 24 -1.86 -1.59 -2.83
CA LEU A 24 -1.24 -2.06 -1.60
C LEU A 24 -2.31 -2.53 -0.62
N SER A 25 -2.03 -3.64 0.03
CA SER A 25 -2.76 -4.10 1.22
C SER A 25 -2.53 -3.15 2.40
N LEU A 26 -3.36 -3.23 3.43
CA LEU A 26 -3.17 -2.42 4.63
C LEU A 26 -1.80 -2.66 5.28
N ASP A 27 -1.35 -3.91 5.35
CA ASP A 27 -0.02 -4.27 5.90
C ASP A 27 1.13 -3.71 5.06
N GLU A 28 1.02 -3.77 3.73
CA GLU A 28 2.01 -3.21 2.81
C GLU A 28 2.07 -1.68 2.93
N TYR A 29 0.93 -1.03 3.12
CA TYR A 29 0.88 0.41 3.36
C TYR A 29 1.44 0.79 4.75
N VAL A 30 1.22 -0.04 5.76
CA VAL A 30 1.88 0.09 7.08
C VAL A 30 3.39 0.00 6.92
N GLU A 31 3.88 -0.99 6.19
CA GLU A 31 5.32 -1.19 5.97
C GLU A 31 5.95 -0.03 5.18
N LEU A 32 5.26 0.45 4.15
CA LEU A 32 5.65 1.63 3.41
C LEU A 32 5.77 2.84 4.34
N ARG A 33 4.73 3.15 5.13
CA ARG A 33 4.71 4.33 6.01
C ARG A 33 5.72 4.21 7.14
N ALA A 34 5.93 3.01 7.68
CA ALA A 34 6.96 2.75 8.68
C ALA A 34 8.37 2.96 8.10
N SER A 35 8.62 2.44 6.89
CA SER A 35 9.90 2.60 6.20
C SER A 35 10.19 4.06 5.85
N LEU A 36 9.21 4.78 5.29
CA LEU A 36 9.33 6.22 4.99
C LEU A 36 9.53 7.07 6.26
N SER A 37 9.02 6.64 7.41
CA SER A 37 9.24 7.32 8.69
C SER A 37 10.68 7.18 9.21
N LEU A 38 11.45 6.21 8.68
CA LEU A 38 12.83 5.96 9.07
C LEU A 38 13.84 6.46 8.04
N TYR A 39 13.56 6.24 6.77
CA TYR A 39 14.47 6.60 5.67
C TYR A 39 14.17 7.98 5.08
N GLY A 40 13.02 8.57 5.40
CA GLY A 40 12.56 9.86 4.88
C GLY A 40 11.36 9.73 3.94
N GLU A 41 10.48 10.73 3.95
CA GLU A 41 9.20 10.66 3.21
C GLU A 41 9.34 10.62 1.68
N ASP A 42 10.51 11.00 1.15
CA ASP A 42 10.84 10.96 -0.27
C ASP A 42 11.89 9.88 -0.62
N ASP A 43 12.13 8.91 0.28
CA ASP A 43 13.11 7.85 0.00
C ASP A 43 12.68 7.02 -1.23
N GLN A 44 13.37 7.27 -2.35
CA GLN A 44 13.04 6.69 -3.65
C GLN A 44 13.26 5.18 -3.66
N ALA A 45 14.18 4.66 -2.85
CA ALA A 45 14.42 3.23 -2.73
C ALA A 45 13.21 2.52 -2.10
N THR A 46 12.70 3.05 -0.99
CA THR A 46 11.47 2.59 -0.33
C THR A 46 10.29 2.72 -1.27
N LEU A 47 10.05 3.88 -1.88
CA LEU A 47 8.94 4.08 -2.80
C LEU A 47 8.95 3.08 -3.97
N LYS A 48 10.10 2.86 -4.60
CA LYS A 48 10.24 1.89 -5.70
C LYS A 48 9.97 0.45 -5.26
N ARG A 49 10.34 0.05 -4.04
CA ARG A 49 10.05 -1.31 -3.52
C ARG A 49 8.55 -1.61 -3.46
N PHE A 50 7.74 -0.59 -3.20
CA PHE A 50 6.27 -0.69 -3.18
C PHE A 50 5.62 -0.34 -4.52
N GLY A 51 6.39 -0.29 -5.61
CA GLY A 51 5.88 0.04 -6.94
C GLY A 51 5.46 1.51 -7.12
N ILE A 52 5.85 2.39 -6.20
CA ILE A 52 5.57 3.83 -6.29
C ILE A 52 6.70 4.48 -7.07
N THR A 53 6.45 4.72 -8.36
CA THR A 53 7.43 5.27 -9.30
C THR A 53 7.32 6.78 -9.48
N SER A 54 6.34 7.42 -8.86
CA SER A 54 6.06 8.85 -9.03
C SER A 54 5.38 9.45 -7.81
N ARG A 55 5.62 10.74 -7.57
CA ARG A 55 4.96 11.50 -6.50
C ARG A 55 3.44 11.52 -6.67
N ALA A 56 2.94 11.56 -7.90
CA ALA A 56 1.52 11.45 -8.22
C ALA A 56 0.92 10.11 -7.75
N ALA A 57 1.62 8.99 -7.98
CA ALA A 57 1.20 7.67 -7.51
C ALA A 57 1.20 7.58 -5.98
N ASN A 58 2.21 8.16 -5.30
CA ASN A 58 2.24 8.25 -3.84
C ASN A 58 1.05 9.06 -3.30
N SER A 59 0.76 10.20 -3.91
CA SER A 59 -0.38 11.04 -3.51
C SER A 59 -1.71 10.33 -3.71
N ALA A 60 -1.90 9.67 -4.85
CA ALA A 60 -3.12 8.89 -5.13
C ALA A 60 -3.31 7.74 -4.14
N LEU A 61 -2.23 7.05 -3.76
CA LEU A 61 -2.24 6.01 -2.74
C LEU A 61 -2.66 6.57 -1.37
N LYS A 62 -2.05 7.67 -0.92
CA LYS A 62 -2.41 8.36 0.33
C LYS A 62 -3.89 8.77 0.32
N SER A 63 -4.39 9.33 -0.77
CA SER A 63 -5.80 9.71 -0.91
C SER A 63 -6.74 8.51 -0.83
N ARG A 64 -6.41 7.37 -1.46
CA ARG A 64 -7.23 6.15 -1.36
C ARG A 64 -7.33 5.63 0.07
N PHE A 65 -6.21 5.53 0.78
CA PHE A 65 -6.22 5.11 2.18
C PHE A 65 -6.92 6.13 3.09
N ALA A 66 -6.79 7.42 2.82
CA ALA A 66 -7.53 8.45 3.57
C ALA A 66 -9.05 8.30 3.41
N GLU A 67 -9.53 8.05 2.19
CA GLU A 67 -10.96 7.79 1.94
C GLU A 67 -11.42 6.48 2.58
N TYR A 68 -10.58 5.44 2.57
CA TYR A 68 -10.84 4.18 3.26
C TYR A 68 -10.98 4.39 4.78
N PHE A 69 -10.05 5.12 5.40
CA PHE A 69 -10.07 5.41 6.83
C PHE A 69 -11.24 6.30 7.28
N LYS A 70 -11.72 7.20 6.42
CA LYS A 70 -12.95 7.95 6.69
C LYS A 70 -14.17 7.04 6.77
N ARG A 71 -14.21 5.97 5.98
CA ARG A 71 -15.31 5.01 5.97
C ARG A 71 -15.17 3.97 7.09
N GLU A 72 -13.94 3.60 7.43
CA GLU A 72 -13.63 2.60 8.46
C GLU A 72 -12.65 3.16 9.51
N PRO A 73 -13.14 3.85 10.55
CA PRO A 73 -12.29 4.46 11.58
C PRO A 73 -11.54 3.41 12.42
N GLU A 74 -12.09 2.20 12.57
CA GLU A 74 -11.40 1.10 13.24
C GLU A 74 -10.16 0.64 12.45
N ALA A 75 -10.25 0.60 11.12
CA ALA A 75 -9.12 0.30 10.26
C ALA A 75 -8.03 1.38 10.36
N GLN A 76 -8.42 2.65 10.51
CA GLN A 76 -7.47 3.74 10.77
C GLN A 76 -6.73 3.55 12.09
N ARG A 77 -7.43 3.17 13.15
CA ARG A 77 -6.82 2.96 14.46
C ARG A 77 -5.83 1.78 14.43
N ARG A 78 -6.22 0.66 13.81
CA ARG A 78 -5.35 -0.51 13.62
C ARG A 78 -4.13 -0.17 12.77
N PHE A 79 -4.32 0.65 11.73
CA PHE A 79 -3.24 1.14 10.89
C PHE A 79 -2.22 1.97 11.68
N LEU A 80 -2.68 2.94 12.48
CA LEU A 80 -1.78 3.80 13.27
C LEU A 80 -0.99 2.99 14.31
N ASP A 81 -1.65 2.03 14.96
CA ASP A 81 -1.03 1.13 15.93
C ASP A 81 0.05 0.25 15.26
N ALA A 82 -0.30 -0.37 14.13
CA ALA A 82 0.61 -1.21 13.36
C ALA A 82 1.81 -0.42 12.80
N VAL A 83 1.62 0.84 12.36
CA VAL A 83 2.75 1.70 11.94
C VAL A 83 3.66 1.99 13.12
N GLY A 84 3.11 2.31 14.29
CA GLY A 84 3.90 2.56 15.50
C GLY A 84 4.75 1.36 15.90
N GLU A 85 4.14 0.17 15.95
CA GLU A 85 4.84 -1.08 16.27
C GLU A 85 5.94 -1.38 15.25
N LYS A 86 5.64 -1.26 13.95
CA LYS A 86 6.60 -1.58 12.88
C LYS A 86 7.75 -0.58 12.83
N VAL A 87 7.51 0.71 13.10
CA VAL A 87 8.57 1.71 13.26
C VAL A 87 9.45 1.36 14.47
N ALA A 88 8.87 1.01 15.62
CA ALA A 88 9.63 0.62 16.80
C ALA A 88 10.49 -0.62 16.55
N ALA A 89 9.94 -1.64 15.88
CA ALA A 89 10.66 -2.85 15.49
C ALA A 89 11.83 -2.56 14.53
N LEU A 90 11.58 -1.74 13.51
CA LEU A 90 12.62 -1.34 12.55
C LEU A 90 13.72 -0.48 13.20
N ARG A 91 13.38 0.41 14.15
CA ARG A 91 14.37 1.17 14.94
C ARG A 91 15.22 0.25 15.80
N GLY A 92 14.61 -0.68 16.54
CA GLY A 92 15.32 -1.65 17.37
C GLY A 92 16.27 -2.53 16.56
N ARG A 93 15.91 -2.82 15.30
CA ARG A 93 16.75 -3.57 14.35
C ARG A 93 17.92 -2.74 13.79
N ASN A 94 17.74 -1.44 13.55
CA ASN A 94 18.79 -0.54 13.06
C ASN A 94 19.77 -0.07 14.15
N ALA A 95 19.48 -0.33 15.43
CA ALA A 95 20.33 0.03 16.56
C ALA A 95 21.31 -1.09 16.98
N ARG A 96 21.34 -2.21 16.25
CA ARG A 96 22.29 -3.32 16.41
C ARG A 96 23.27 -3.36 15.25
#